data_AF-A0A9D4Y9C1-F1
#
_entry.id   AF-A0A9D4Y9C1-F1
#
_cell.length_a   1.000
_cell.length_b   1.000
_cell.length_c   1.000
_cell.angle_alpha   90.00
_cell.angle_beta   90.00
_cell.angle_gamma   90.00
#
_symmetry.space_group_name_H-M   'P 1'
#
loop_
_entity.id
_entity.type
_entity.pdbx_description
1 polymer ?
#
loop_
_entity_poly.entity_id
_entity_poly.type
_entity_poly.pdbx_seq_one_letter_code
_entity_poly.pdbx_strand_id
1 'polypeptide(L)'
;MSTLATQFTIVVTLLLVFLIEIEGDHSASIPNDEVNANLINIVDDDVGVEEESHDCGTKPWICSSGTFPPRSICCGNRCVDISNDINNCGMCGVNCPLNWQCCNRLCVNTNLSPFNCGGCGRVCPIGSLCRFGMCAITFAYPAPPPLLPPME
;
A
#
# COMPACT_ATOMS: atom_id res chain seq x y z
N MET A 1 47.26 -2.22 13.44
CA MET A 1 46.46 -3.01 12.48
C MET A 1 46.17 -2.12 11.29
N SER A 2 46.51 -2.55 10.07
CA SER A 2 46.47 -1.71 8.87
C SER A 2 45.05 -1.24 8.55
N THR A 3 44.93 -0.01 8.06
CA THR A 3 43.66 0.61 7.61
C THR A 3 42.89 -0.27 6.60
N LEU A 4 43.63 -1.07 5.84
CA LEU A 4 43.11 -2.05 4.89
C LEU A 4 42.36 -3.20 5.60
N ALA A 5 42.86 -3.68 6.75
CA ALA A 5 42.22 -4.73 7.52
C ALA A 5 40.89 -4.25 8.11
N THR A 6 40.84 -3.00 8.60
CA THR A 6 39.61 -2.39 9.12
C THR A 6 38.56 -2.12 8.03
N GLN A 7 38.98 -1.72 6.82
CA GLN A 7 38.06 -1.53 5.70
C GLN A 7 37.47 -2.87 5.24
N PHE A 8 38.30 -3.91 5.16
CA PHE A 8 37.84 -5.25 4.79
C PHE A 8 36.81 -5.80 5.79
N THR A 9 37.06 -5.64 7.09
CA THR A 9 36.11 -6.09 8.12
C THR A 9 34.77 -5.36 8.03
N ILE A 10 34.78 -4.04 7.78
CA ILE A 10 33.54 -3.25 7.67
C ILE A 10 32.71 -3.69 6.46
N VAL A 11 33.35 -3.87 5.30
CA VAL A 11 32.66 -4.30 4.08
C VAL A 11 32.05 -5.70 4.25
N VAL A 12 32.79 -6.63 4.87
CA VAL A 12 32.29 -7.97 5.16
C VAL A 12 31.12 -7.92 6.13
N THR A 13 31.20 -7.12 7.20
CA THR A 13 30.09 -6.99 8.15
C THR A 13 28.84 -6.37 7.52
N LEU A 14 28.99 -5.36 6.65
CA LEU A 14 27.86 -4.75 5.96
C LEU A 14 27.23 -5.75 4.98
N LEU A 15 28.03 -6.47 4.19
CA LEU A 15 27.53 -7.52 3.29
C LEU A 15 26.78 -8.62 4.05
N LEU A 16 27.29 -9.05 5.21
CA LEU A 16 26.60 -10.04 6.05
C LEU A 16 25.27 -9.50 6.58
N VAL A 17 25.21 -8.23 6.99
CA VAL A 17 23.94 -7.60 7.43
C VAL A 17 22.94 -7.49 6.29
N PHE A 18 23.37 -7.23 5.05
CA PHE A 18 22.50 -7.20 3.88
C PHE A 18 22.03 -8.59 3.41
N LEU A 19 22.77 -9.65 3.75
CA LEU A 19 22.42 -11.04 3.43
C LEU A 19 21.56 -11.73 4.50
N ILE A 20 21.44 -11.13 5.69
CA ILE A 20 20.45 -11.56 6.68
C ILE A 20 19.10 -11.03 6.22
N GLU A 21 18.41 -11.79 5.37
CA GLU A 21 16.96 -11.68 5.26
C GLU A 21 16.39 -11.93 6.66
N ILE A 22 15.71 -10.94 7.22
CA ILE A 22 14.92 -11.16 8.42
C ILE A 22 13.74 -12.03 7.99
N GLU A 23 13.93 -13.34 8.03
CA GLU A 23 12.85 -14.31 7.93
C GLU A 23 11.97 -14.12 9.17
N GLY A 24 10.96 -13.27 9.04
CA GLY A 24 9.90 -13.15 10.01
C GLY A 24 9.07 -14.43 9.95
N ASP A 25 9.45 -15.43 10.75
CA ASP A 25 8.68 -16.65 10.87
C ASP A 25 7.36 -16.36 11.59
N HIS A 26 6.29 -16.13 10.81
CA HIS A 26 4.92 -16.20 11.31
C HIS A 26 4.39 -17.63 11.16
N SER A 27 5.06 -18.59 11.81
CA SER A 27 4.53 -19.93 12.02
C SER A 27 3.40 -19.89 13.06
N ALA A 28 2.16 -19.92 12.58
CA ALA A 28 1.04 -20.56 13.27
C ALA A 28 -0.03 -20.98 12.26
N SER A 29 0.32 -21.86 11.32
CA SER A 29 -0.70 -22.69 10.67
C SER A 29 -1.11 -23.78 11.65
N ILE A 30 -2.31 -23.66 12.23
CA ILE A 30 -2.95 -24.75 12.97
C ILE A 30 -3.19 -25.92 11.97
N PRO A 31 -2.89 -27.18 12.35
CA PRO A 31 -3.22 -28.34 11.53
C PRO A 31 -4.73 -28.42 11.31
N ASN A 32 -5.15 -28.62 10.07
CA ASN A 32 -6.53 -29.00 9.76
C ASN A 32 -6.77 -30.44 10.22
N ASP A 33 -6.92 -30.65 11.52
CA ASP A 33 -7.49 -31.89 12.05
C ASP A 33 -9.02 -31.73 12.04
N GLU A 34 -9.65 -32.58 11.24
CA GLU A 34 -11.08 -32.72 10.98
C GLU A 34 -12.00 -32.31 12.14
N VAL A 35 -12.55 -31.10 12.08
CA VAL A 35 -13.77 -30.80 12.85
C VAL A 35 -14.94 -31.40 12.09
N ASN A 36 -15.28 -32.64 12.45
CA ASN A 36 -16.58 -33.22 12.16
C ASN A 36 -17.66 -32.30 12.74
N ALA A 37 -18.37 -31.60 11.86
CA ALA A 37 -19.52 -30.79 12.21
C ALA A 37 -20.70 -31.70 12.59
N ASN A 38 -20.66 -32.30 13.77
CA ASN A 38 -21.80 -32.86 14.48
C ASN A 38 -21.40 -33.19 15.92
N LEU A 39 -22.22 -32.76 16.88
CA LEU A 39 -22.01 -32.66 18.34
C LEU A 39 -21.24 -31.37 18.70
N ILE A 40 -21.83 -30.38 19.35
CA ILE A 40 -22.36 -30.47 20.72
C ILE A 40 -23.43 -29.38 20.94
N ASN A 41 -24.64 -29.82 21.35
CA ASN A 41 -25.56 -29.04 22.18
C ASN A 41 -25.35 -29.52 23.61
N ILE A 42 -24.64 -28.78 24.46
CA ILE A 42 -24.67 -28.97 25.92
C ILE A 42 -24.70 -27.57 26.55
N VAL A 43 -25.75 -27.34 27.33
CA VAL A 43 -25.97 -26.21 28.25
C VAL A 43 -24.91 -26.25 29.34
N ASP A 44 -24.33 -25.12 29.76
CA ASP A 44 -24.08 -24.82 31.18
C ASP A 44 -23.58 -23.37 31.40
N ASP A 45 -24.06 -22.82 32.51
CA ASP A 45 -23.68 -21.63 33.29
C ASP A 45 -22.28 -21.02 33.10
N ASP A 46 -22.24 -19.67 33.12
CA ASP A 46 -21.17 -18.77 33.61
C ASP A 46 -19.76 -19.35 33.82
N VAL A 47 -19.16 -19.94 32.78
CA VAL A 47 -17.71 -20.10 32.68
C VAL A 47 -17.22 -19.03 31.73
N GLY A 48 -16.65 -17.97 32.30
CA GLY A 48 -15.87 -16.98 31.55
C GLY A 48 -14.67 -17.66 30.89
N VAL A 49 -14.90 -18.29 29.75
CA VAL A 49 -13.84 -18.44 28.76
C VAL A 49 -13.62 -17.03 28.25
N GLU A 50 -12.48 -16.43 28.57
CA GLU A 50 -12.02 -15.26 27.85
C GLU A 50 -11.91 -15.67 26.39
N GLU A 51 -12.99 -15.51 25.62
CA GLU A 51 -12.95 -15.55 24.17
C GLU A 51 -11.98 -14.45 23.77
N GLU A 52 -10.72 -14.81 23.54
CA GLU A 52 -9.79 -13.93 22.86
C GLU A 52 -10.40 -13.68 21.48
N SER A 53 -11.14 -12.59 21.36
CA SER A 53 -11.67 -12.17 20.08
C SER A 53 -10.45 -11.89 19.20
N HIS A 54 -10.25 -12.72 18.18
CA HIS A 54 -9.21 -12.53 17.18
C HIS A 54 -9.59 -11.42 16.19
N ASP A 55 -10.32 -10.42 16.69
CA ASP A 55 -10.78 -9.29 15.93
C ASP A 55 -9.74 -8.18 15.94
N CYS A 56 -9.82 -7.28 14.98
CA CYS A 56 -8.83 -6.21 14.90
C CYS A 56 -9.08 -5.09 15.91
N GLY A 57 -10.23 -5.08 16.59
CA GLY A 57 -10.57 -4.12 17.64
C GLY A 57 -9.71 -4.31 18.87
N THR A 58 -9.46 -5.56 19.26
CA THR A 58 -8.54 -5.91 20.36
C THR A 58 -7.10 -6.09 19.86
N LYS A 59 -6.91 -6.60 18.63
CA LYS A 59 -5.59 -6.85 18.03
C LYS A 59 -5.41 -6.13 16.67
N PRO A 60 -5.23 -4.80 16.61
CA PRO A 60 -5.21 -4.03 15.35
C PRO A 60 -4.16 -4.45 14.32
N TRP A 61 -3.03 -5.00 14.77
CA TRP A 61 -1.92 -5.44 13.91
C TRP A 61 -2.27 -6.63 13.01
N ILE A 62 -3.35 -7.37 13.29
CA ILE A 62 -3.81 -8.49 12.45
C ILE A 62 -4.10 -8.03 11.01
N CYS A 63 -4.57 -6.79 10.83
CA CYS A 63 -4.84 -6.21 9.51
C CYS A 63 -3.60 -5.87 8.71
N SER A 64 -2.46 -5.73 9.38
CA SER A 64 -1.18 -5.44 8.71
C SER A 64 -0.54 -6.70 8.14
N SER A 65 -0.90 -7.89 8.66
CA SER A 65 -0.33 -9.19 8.27
C SER A 65 1.21 -9.16 8.22
N GLY A 66 1.84 -8.48 9.17
CA GLY A 66 3.31 -8.32 9.24
C GLY A 66 3.93 -7.36 8.21
N THR A 67 3.13 -6.79 7.29
CA THR A 67 3.65 -5.86 6.28
C THR A 67 3.82 -4.45 6.86
N PHE A 68 5.00 -3.86 6.66
CA PHE A 68 5.26 -2.44 6.96
C PHE A 68 5.80 -1.74 5.71
N PRO A 69 5.22 -0.61 5.28
CA PRO A 69 4.03 0.03 5.84
C PRO A 69 2.75 -0.78 5.54
N PRO A 70 1.75 -0.80 6.45
CA PRO A 70 0.63 -1.76 6.40
C PRO A 70 -0.41 -1.40 5.34
N ARG A 71 -0.74 -2.31 4.42
CA ARG A 71 -1.72 -2.01 3.37
C ARG A 71 -3.13 -1.76 3.90
N SER A 72 -3.48 -2.42 4.99
CA SER A 72 -4.78 -2.35 5.64
C SER A 72 -4.65 -2.02 7.11
N ILE A 73 -5.64 -1.31 7.67
CA ILE A 73 -5.72 -0.98 9.10
C ILE A 73 -7.08 -1.39 9.65
N CYS A 74 -7.21 -1.46 10.97
CA CYS A 74 -8.50 -1.73 11.60
C CYS A 74 -9.39 -0.47 11.60
N CYS A 75 -10.57 -0.57 11.01
CA CYS A 75 -11.63 0.43 11.05
C CYS A 75 -12.90 -0.22 11.59
N GLY A 76 -13.36 0.16 12.79
CA GLY A 76 -14.63 -0.34 13.34
C GLY A 76 -14.71 -1.86 13.43
N ASN A 77 -13.66 -2.50 13.93
CA ASN A 77 -13.50 -3.95 14.05
C ASN A 77 -13.42 -4.73 12.71
N ARG A 78 -13.10 -4.04 11.60
CA ARG A 78 -12.85 -4.65 10.29
C ARG A 78 -11.53 -4.17 9.71
N CYS A 79 -10.79 -5.08 9.08
CA CYS A 79 -9.62 -4.69 8.29
C CYS A 79 -10.03 -4.02 6.97
N VAL A 80 -9.53 -2.81 6.74
CA VAL A 80 -9.85 -2.00 5.57
C VAL A 80 -8.56 -1.64 4.84
N ASP A 81 -8.52 -1.86 3.52
CA ASP A 81 -7.39 -1.48 2.66
C ASP A 81 -7.35 0.03 2.54
N ILE A 82 -6.31 0.65 3.08
CA ILE A 82 -6.13 2.11 3.01
C ILE A 82 -5.24 2.54 1.85
N SER A 83 -4.70 1.59 1.09
CA SER A 83 -3.79 1.85 -0.02
C SER A 83 -4.54 2.10 -1.31
N ASN A 84 -5.71 1.46 -1.50
CA ASN A 84 -6.48 1.48 -2.74
C ASN A 84 -8.00 1.73 -2.56
N ASP A 85 -8.54 1.73 -1.35
CA ASP A 85 -9.95 2.09 -1.13
C ASP A 85 -10.16 3.60 -1.27
N ILE A 86 -11.05 3.98 -2.18
CA ILE A 86 -11.38 5.37 -2.45
C ILE A 86 -12.00 6.07 -1.22
N ASN A 87 -12.73 5.32 -0.37
CA ASN A 87 -13.44 5.86 0.78
C ASN A 87 -12.59 5.85 2.08
N ASN A 88 -11.43 5.21 2.05
CA ASN A 88 -10.56 5.02 3.22
C ASN A 88 -9.09 5.28 2.86
N CYS A 89 -8.82 6.23 1.98
CA CYS A 89 -7.50 6.43 1.41
C CYS A 89 -6.49 6.99 2.43
N GLY A 90 -5.52 6.17 2.80
CA GLY A 90 -4.50 6.44 3.81
C GLY A 90 -4.97 6.31 5.25
N MET A 91 -6.27 6.46 5.52
CA MET A 91 -6.86 6.24 6.84
C MET A 91 -8.38 6.01 6.72
N CYS A 92 -8.98 5.39 7.73
CA CYS A 92 -10.43 5.17 7.81
C CYS A 92 -11.22 6.46 7.60
N GLY A 93 -12.24 6.43 6.74
CA GLY A 93 -13.16 7.54 6.48
C GLY A 93 -12.59 8.67 5.61
N VAL A 94 -11.34 8.56 5.16
CA VAL A 94 -10.76 9.54 4.23
C VAL A 94 -11.21 9.20 2.81
N ASN A 95 -12.21 9.95 2.31
CA ASN A 95 -12.68 9.78 0.95
C ASN A 95 -11.90 10.65 -0.04
N CYS A 96 -11.56 10.08 -1.19
CA CYS A 96 -10.96 10.85 -2.26
C CYS A 96 -11.98 11.76 -2.95
N PRO A 97 -11.53 12.89 -3.53
CA PRO A 97 -12.39 13.74 -4.34
C PRO A 97 -13.00 12.99 -5.53
N LEU A 98 -14.09 13.53 -6.08
CA LEU A 98 -14.75 12.97 -7.25
C LEU A 98 -13.76 12.81 -8.41
N ASN A 99 -13.78 11.63 -9.05
CA ASN A 99 -12.90 11.24 -10.17
C ASN A 99 -11.40 11.15 -9.82
N TRP A 100 -11.04 11.12 -8.54
CA TRP A 100 -9.70 10.77 -8.08
C TRP A 100 -9.67 9.29 -7.68
N GLN A 101 -8.48 8.70 -7.67
CA GLN A 101 -8.28 7.33 -7.20
C GLN A 101 -7.38 7.33 -5.96
N CYS A 102 -7.58 6.36 -5.08
CA CYS A 102 -6.63 6.10 -4.02
C CYS A 102 -5.45 5.30 -4.60
N CYS A 103 -4.27 5.92 -4.64
CA CYS A 103 -3.04 5.32 -5.11
C CYS A 103 -2.01 5.38 -4.00
N ASN A 104 -1.65 4.22 -3.45
CA ASN A 104 -0.66 4.10 -2.39
C ASN A 104 -0.94 5.07 -1.23
N ARG A 105 -2.18 5.08 -0.72
CA ARG A 105 -2.66 5.91 0.41
C ARG A 105 -2.82 7.40 0.11
N LEU A 106 -2.63 7.80 -1.15
CA LEU A 106 -2.81 9.17 -1.57
C LEU A 106 -3.92 9.25 -2.59
N CYS A 107 -4.82 10.20 -2.41
CA CYS A 107 -5.77 10.53 -3.45
C CYS A 107 -5.01 11.20 -4.60
N VAL A 108 -5.10 10.62 -5.79
CA VAL A 108 -4.42 11.10 -7.00
C VAL A 108 -5.43 11.32 -8.12
N ASN A 109 -5.31 12.46 -8.79
CA ASN A 109 -6.01 12.70 -10.05
C ASN A 109 -5.30 11.96 -11.19
N THR A 110 -5.79 10.78 -11.53
CA THR A 110 -5.23 9.95 -12.60
C THR A 110 -5.42 10.53 -13.99
N ASN A 111 -6.22 11.60 -14.15
CA ASN A 111 -6.36 12.29 -15.43
C ASN A 111 -5.23 13.28 -15.73
N LEU A 112 -4.47 13.67 -14.70
CA LEU A 112 -3.46 14.74 -14.77
C LEU A 112 -2.10 14.32 -14.20
N SER A 113 -2.04 13.28 -13.38
CA SER A 113 -0.79 12.83 -12.78
C SER A 113 0.09 12.12 -13.81
N PRO A 114 1.29 12.64 -14.15
CA PRO A 114 2.21 11.96 -15.05
C PRO A 114 2.77 10.66 -14.43
N PHE A 115 2.65 10.47 -13.12
CA PHE A 115 3.11 9.27 -12.42
C PHE A 115 2.00 8.23 -12.18
N ASN A 116 0.74 8.59 -12.46
CA ASN A 116 -0.44 7.73 -12.24
C ASN A 116 -1.47 7.93 -13.37
N CYS A 117 -1.02 8.03 -14.61
CA CYS A 117 -1.87 8.42 -15.73
C CYS A 117 -2.83 7.30 -16.14
N GLY A 118 -4.13 7.55 -15.99
CA GLY A 118 -5.19 6.58 -16.21
C GLY A 118 -5.26 5.46 -15.16
N GLY A 119 -4.42 5.50 -14.12
CA GLY A 119 -4.40 4.52 -13.04
C GLY A 119 -3.13 4.58 -12.19
N CYS A 120 -3.18 4.01 -10.99
CA CYS A 120 -2.05 4.01 -10.07
C CYS A 120 -0.79 3.37 -10.66
N GLY A 121 0.37 4.02 -10.46
CA GLY A 121 1.68 3.54 -10.92
C GLY A 121 1.93 3.63 -12.43
N ARG A 122 0.98 4.16 -13.21
CA ARG A 122 1.15 4.34 -14.66
C ARG A 122 1.92 5.62 -14.96
N VAL A 123 3.23 5.49 -15.12
CA VAL A 123 4.11 6.61 -15.42
C VAL A 123 4.13 6.89 -16.93
N CYS A 124 3.95 8.16 -17.31
CA CYS A 124 4.10 8.58 -18.70
C CYS A 124 5.57 8.64 -19.14
N PRO A 125 5.85 8.45 -20.44
CA PRO A 125 7.20 8.65 -20.98
C PRO A 125 7.72 10.05 -20.68
N ILE A 126 9.04 10.17 -20.57
CA ILE A 126 9.71 11.47 -20.34
C ILE A 126 9.29 12.46 -21.44
N GLY A 127 8.94 13.68 -21.03
CA GLY A 127 8.47 14.73 -21.94
C GLY A 127 7.01 14.60 -22.38
N SER A 128 6.25 13.64 -21.82
CA SER A 128 4.81 13.52 -22.05
C SER A 128 4.01 14.06 -20.87
N LEU A 129 2.83 14.62 -21.16
CA LEU A 129 1.88 15.05 -20.15
C LEU A 129 0.78 14.00 -19.99
N CYS A 130 0.23 13.89 -18.79
CA CYS A 130 -1.02 13.16 -18.59
C CYS A 130 -2.20 14.07 -18.87
N ARG A 131 -3.04 13.71 -19.83
CA ARG A 131 -4.25 14.44 -20.19
C ARG A 131 -5.39 13.44 -20.39
N PHE A 132 -6.51 13.65 -19.69
CA PHE A 132 -7.68 12.77 -19.77
C PHE A 132 -7.36 11.29 -19.51
N GLY A 133 -6.37 11.02 -18.64
CA GLY A 133 -5.94 9.67 -18.30
C GLY A 133 -5.08 8.98 -19.36
N MET A 134 -4.56 9.74 -20.32
CA MET A 134 -3.69 9.24 -21.39
C MET A 134 -2.40 10.06 -21.47
N CYS A 135 -1.29 9.39 -21.76
CA CYS A 135 -0.03 10.06 -21.99
C CYS A 135 -0.04 10.70 -23.38
N ALA A 136 -0.06 12.02 -23.43
CA ALA A 136 0.04 12.80 -24.64
C ALA A 136 1.47 13.33 -24.77
N ILE A 137 2.10 13.00 -25.90
CA ILE A 137 3.43 13.52 -26.24
C ILE A 137 3.25 14.98 -26.61
N THR A 138 3.84 15.90 -25.85
CA THR A 138 3.98 17.28 -26.32
C THR A 138 5.16 17.30 -27.28
N PHE A 139 4.97 16.84 -28.52
CA PHE A 139 5.75 17.47 -29.58
C PHE A 139 5.30 18.91 -29.56
N ALA A 140 6.23 19.83 -29.31
CA ALA A 140 6.00 21.23 -29.57
C ALA A 140 5.49 21.33 -31.02
N TYR A 141 4.17 21.45 -31.19
CA TYR A 141 3.70 22.32 -32.25
C TYR A 141 4.52 23.60 -32.05
N PRO A 142 5.22 24.12 -33.08
CA PRO A 142 5.78 25.45 -32.95
C PRO A 142 4.65 26.32 -32.40
N ALA A 143 4.93 27.05 -31.32
CA ALA A 143 3.94 27.93 -30.70
C ALA A 143 3.21 28.65 -31.83
N PRO A 144 1.86 28.70 -31.83
CA PRO A 144 1.14 29.41 -32.88
C PRO A 144 1.80 30.79 -33.02
N PRO A 145 2.19 31.19 -34.24
CA PRO A 145 2.90 32.45 -34.42
C PRO A 145 2.10 33.56 -33.73
N PRO A 146 2.76 34.50 -33.02
CA PRO A 146 2.06 35.57 -32.32
C PRO A 146 1.11 36.23 -33.32
N LEU A 147 -0.16 36.38 -32.92
CA LEU A 147 -1.15 37.09 -33.71
C LEU A 147 -0.69 38.55 -33.83
N LEU A 148 0.03 38.86 -34.91
CA LEU A 148 0.34 40.24 -35.25
C LEU A 148 -1.00 40.94 -35.53
N PRO A 149 -1.25 42.12 -34.94
CA PRO A 149 -2.45 42.89 -35.27
C PRO A 149 -2.42 43.25 -36.76
N PRO A 150 -3.59 43.41 -37.41
CA PRO A 150 -3.66 43.80 -38.81
C PRO A 150 -2.96 45.14 -39.00
N MET A 151 -1.99 45.20 -39.90
CA MET A 151 -1.44 46.45 -40.40
C MET A 151 -2.48 47.09 -41.33
N GLU A 152 -3.06 48.21 -40.87
CA GLU A 152 -3.91 49.11 -41.66
C GLU A 152 -3.15 49.77 -42.81
#